data_AF-A0A6N7P0Y2-F1
#
_entry.id   AF-A0A6N7P0Y2-F1
#
_cell.length_a   1.000
_cell.length_b   1.000
_cell.length_c   1.000
_cell.angle_alpha   90.00
_cell.angle_beta   90.00
_cell.angle_gamma   90.00
#
_symmetry.space_group_name_H-M   'P 1'
#
loop_
_entity.id
_entity.type
_entity.pdbx_description
1 polymer ?
#
loop_
_entity_poly.entity_id
_entity_poly.type
_entity_poly.pdbx_seq_one_letter_code
_entity_poly.pdbx_strand_id
1 'polypeptide(L)'
;MKRMNLLIMTFLALAFTTTQAQTSKFYIKAAGGYFFSVSNGQFPDVGPYPPRDQHDQVNPATGAITTLSEKVLTGSYGEGFRGGLSFGYNFNKYVGIEGTFNYFQSVKNLMTRNLTTIQGTSTAVGSIESRGHVNAIDFAPSLVFSPGYEKWNPYVRFGFVVPLWGRLHIETDASKTSAVPGQPATVVAQTTIHRKEEVKPSPTIGFQGALGVTYAVAKRLDIFLETEYRNVPVKSDSKEVTEYDEVTNVLNTTNGQVISTQRRGLNDLSTAERETEYVTTLDQNSNTPVGTTGSKTNYKNDNAPSNDLKSYINIGGLGANLGVRFRF
;
A
#
# COMPACT_ATOMS: atom_id res chain seq x y z
N MET A 1 -39.22 35.12 -13.26
CA MET A 1 -38.95 33.79 -12.63
C MET A 1 -39.84 32.64 -13.13
N LYS A 2 -41.05 32.84 -13.68
CA LYS A 2 -41.95 31.72 -14.07
C LYS A 2 -41.64 31.02 -15.40
N ARG A 3 -40.92 31.64 -16.35
CA ARG A 3 -40.64 31.06 -17.69
C ARG A 3 -39.41 30.14 -17.73
N MET A 4 -38.44 30.35 -16.84
CA MET A 4 -37.19 29.58 -16.79
C MET A 4 -37.38 28.21 -16.12
N ASN A 5 -38.23 28.14 -15.08
CA ASN A 5 -38.58 26.87 -14.44
C ASN A 5 -39.48 25.99 -15.32
N LEU A 6 -40.28 26.61 -16.21
CA LEU A 6 -41.13 25.88 -17.15
C LEU A 6 -40.27 25.17 -18.21
N LEU A 7 -39.23 25.84 -18.73
CA LEU A 7 -38.29 25.28 -19.71
C LEU A 7 -37.44 24.13 -19.15
N ILE A 8 -37.06 24.21 -17.88
CA ILE A 8 -36.34 23.13 -17.18
C ILE A 8 -37.27 21.93 -16.96
N MET A 9 -38.55 22.17 -16.63
CA MET A 9 -39.56 21.12 -16.53
C MET A 9 -39.91 20.47 -17.88
N THR A 10 -39.95 21.22 -18.99
CA THR A 10 -40.19 20.63 -20.33
C THR A 10 -39.01 19.81 -20.83
N PHE A 11 -37.76 20.22 -20.53
CA PHE A 11 -36.58 19.40 -20.83
C PHE A 11 -36.53 18.12 -19.97
N LEU A 12 -37.02 18.18 -18.73
CA LEU A 12 -37.09 17.00 -17.85
C LEU A 12 -38.24 16.06 -18.24
N ALA A 13 -39.35 16.57 -18.77
CA ALA A 13 -40.50 15.77 -19.21
C ALA A 13 -40.29 15.08 -20.57
N LEU A 14 -39.52 15.69 -21.48
CA LEU A 14 -39.18 15.09 -22.79
C LEU A 14 -38.13 13.97 -22.70
N ALA A 15 -37.45 13.82 -21.56
CA ALA A 15 -36.51 12.72 -21.33
C ALA A 15 -37.18 11.38 -20.99
N PHE A 16 -38.51 11.36 -20.71
CA PHE A 16 -39.23 10.14 -20.30
C PHE A 16 -40.03 9.46 -21.42
N THR A 17 -40.02 9.99 -22.64
CA THR A 17 -40.73 9.37 -23.78
C THR A 17 -39.76 8.85 -24.82
N THR A 18 -39.07 7.74 -24.52
CA THR A 18 -38.49 6.89 -25.57
C THR A 18 -38.78 5.42 -25.27
N THR A 19 -39.71 4.88 -26.06
CA THR A 19 -39.68 3.54 -26.66
C THR A 19 -38.80 2.49 -25.95
N GLN A 20 -39.47 1.49 -25.37
CA GLN A 20 -38.88 0.23 -24.89
C GLN A 20 -38.20 -0.52 -26.04
N ALA A 21 -36.98 -0.13 -26.40
CA ALA A 21 -36.01 -1.06 -26.96
C ALA A 21 -35.49 -1.88 -25.77
N GLN A 22 -35.78 -3.17 -25.79
CA GLN A 22 -35.53 -4.13 -24.72
C GLN A 22 -34.02 -4.27 -24.47
N THR A 23 -33.45 -3.30 -23.76
CA THR A 23 -32.10 -3.36 -23.22
C THR A 23 -32.14 -4.37 -22.09
N SER A 24 -31.25 -5.36 -22.15
CA SER A 24 -31.03 -6.29 -21.04
C SER A 24 -30.86 -5.50 -19.74
N LYS A 25 -31.77 -5.74 -18.79
CA LYS A 25 -31.85 -4.97 -17.56
C LYS A 25 -30.71 -5.32 -16.63
N PHE A 26 -30.25 -6.57 -16.63
CA PHE A 26 -29.21 -7.05 -15.74
C PHE A 26 -28.00 -7.53 -16.53
N TYR A 27 -26.80 -7.19 -16.07
CA TYR A 27 -25.56 -7.65 -16.68
C TYR A 27 -24.50 -7.94 -15.62
N ILE A 28 -23.55 -8.79 -16.01
CA ILE A 28 -22.36 -9.08 -15.21
C ILE A 28 -21.13 -8.70 -16.03
N LYS A 29 -20.13 -8.08 -15.39
CA LYS A 29 -18.81 -7.87 -15.98
C LYS A 29 -17.76 -8.67 -15.22
N ALA A 30 -16.76 -9.14 -15.95
CA ALA A 30 -15.49 -9.60 -15.40
C ALA A 30 -14.37 -8.78 -16.03
N ALA A 31 -13.51 -8.21 -15.20
CA ALA A 31 -12.48 -7.25 -15.60
C ALA A 31 -11.12 -7.61 -15.00
N GLY A 32 -10.07 -7.32 -15.77
CA GLY A 32 -8.70 -7.26 -15.29
C GLY A 32 -8.02 -6.02 -15.86
N GLY A 33 -7.17 -5.38 -15.06
CA GLY A 33 -6.49 -4.16 -15.46
C GLY A 33 -5.23 -3.88 -14.67
N TYR A 34 -4.45 -2.94 -15.19
CA TYR A 34 -3.27 -2.41 -14.52
C TYR A 34 -3.49 -0.93 -14.21
N PHE A 35 -3.11 -0.52 -13.01
CA PHE A 35 -3.21 0.83 -12.52
C PHE A 35 -1.82 1.43 -12.43
N PHE A 36 -1.66 2.63 -12.95
CA PHE A 36 -0.46 3.43 -12.86
C PHE A 36 -0.60 4.46 -11.73
N SER A 37 0.50 4.77 -11.06
CA SER A 37 0.52 5.86 -10.10
C SER A 37 0.38 7.21 -10.82
N VAL A 38 -0.58 8.03 -10.38
CA VAL A 38 -0.77 9.40 -10.87
C VAL A 38 -0.64 10.46 -9.77
N SER A 39 -0.51 10.03 -8.52
CA SER A 39 -0.28 10.90 -7.36
C SER A 39 0.81 10.29 -6.49
N ASN A 40 2.07 10.65 -6.78
CA ASN A 40 3.20 10.22 -5.97
C ASN A 40 3.21 10.99 -4.66
N GLY A 41 3.18 10.26 -3.55
CA GLY A 41 3.42 10.78 -2.21
C GLY A 41 4.79 10.35 -1.70
N GLN A 42 5.21 10.93 -0.59
CA GLN A 42 6.28 10.37 0.21
C GLN A 42 5.74 9.16 0.99
N PHE A 43 6.48 8.06 1.03
CA PHE A 43 6.09 6.89 1.83
C PHE A 43 6.11 7.23 3.33
N PRO A 44 5.33 6.53 4.16
CA PRO A 44 5.47 6.66 5.61
C PRO A 44 6.82 6.09 6.08
N ASP A 45 7.27 6.56 7.24
CA ASP A 45 8.49 6.04 7.88
C ASP A 45 8.33 4.55 8.22
N VAL A 46 9.43 3.80 8.12
CA VAL A 46 9.49 2.38 8.51
C VAL A 46 10.19 2.30 9.87
N GLY A 47 9.40 2.39 10.93
CA GLY A 47 9.94 2.54 12.29
C GLY A 47 10.74 3.85 12.40
N PRO A 48 12.00 3.83 12.87
CA PRO A 48 12.80 5.06 13.00
C PRO A 48 13.41 5.55 11.67
N TYR A 49 13.20 4.84 10.56
CA TYR A 49 13.86 5.15 9.30
C TYR A 49 12.94 5.93 8.36
N PRO A 50 13.35 7.14 7.93
CA PRO A 50 12.59 7.89 6.96
C PRO A 50 12.63 7.22 5.58
N PRO A 51 11.71 7.58 4.67
CA PRO A 51 11.61 7.00 3.33
C PRO A 51 12.68 7.57 2.40
N ARG A 52 13.93 7.21 2.67
CA ARG A 52 15.11 7.72 1.96
C ARG A 52 15.97 6.56 1.52
N ASP A 53 16.67 6.81 0.43
CA ASP A 53 17.75 5.99 -0.10
C ASP A 53 19.06 6.73 0.19
N GLN A 54 19.74 6.29 1.24
CA GLN A 54 20.88 6.96 1.84
C GLN A 54 22.13 6.09 1.77
N HIS A 55 23.25 6.69 1.41
CA HIS A 55 24.57 6.07 1.48
C HIS A 55 25.45 6.87 2.42
N ASP A 56 25.80 6.26 3.53
CA ASP A 56 26.66 6.82 4.57
C ASP A 56 28.07 6.20 4.56
N GLN A 57 29.03 6.99 4.98
CA GLN A 57 30.37 6.54 5.32
C GLN A 57 30.65 6.76 6.79
N VAL A 58 31.18 5.74 7.46
CA VAL A 58 31.67 5.85 8.83
C VAL A 58 33.18 5.93 8.84
N ASN A 59 33.72 6.93 9.53
CA ASN A 59 35.14 7.03 9.83
C ASN A 59 35.47 6.05 10.97
N PRO A 60 36.33 5.04 10.75
CA PRO A 60 36.61 4.02 11.76
C PRO A 60 37.43 4.54 12.95
N ALA A 61 38.11 5.69 12.80
CA ALA A 61 38.93 6.28 13.86
C ALA A 61 38.14 7.22 14.78
N THR A 62 37.14 7.95 14.25
CA THR A 62 36.35 8.93 15.02
C THR A 62 34.91 8.51 15.24
N GLY A 63 34.43 7.49 14.53
CA GLY A 63 33.01 7.10 14.49
C GLY A 63 32.11 8.11 13.78
N ALA A 64 32.67 9.18 13.19
CA ALA A 64 31.90 10.20 12.49
C ALA A 64 31.23 9.60 11.24
N ILE A 65 29.96 9.92 11.04
CA ILE A 65 29.18 9.49 9.89
C ILE A 65 29.04 10.66 8.92
N THR A 66 29.40 10.44 7.65
CA THR A 66 29.26 11.39 6.56
C THR A 66 28.31 10.81 5.51
N THR A 67 27.23 11.50 5.21
CA THR A 67 26.31 11.11 4.13
C THR A 67 26.89 11.48 2.77
N LEU A 68 27.11 10.48 1.92
CA LEU A 68 27.62 10.64 0.56
C LEU A 68 26.53 10.95 -0.45
N SER A 69 25.38 10.30 -0.30
CA SER A 69 24.25 10.43 -1.20
C SER A 69 22.96 10.21 -0.44
N GLU A 70 21.95 11.00 -0.78
CA GLU A 70 20.63 10.91 -0.20
C GLU A 70 19.60 11.21 -1.27
N LYS A 71 18.65 10.30 -1.44
CA LYS A 71 17.53 10.43 -2.36
C LYS A 71 16.23 10.17 -1.62
N VAL A 72 15.26 11.06 -1.78
CA VAL A 72 13.91 10.84 -1.25
C VAL A 72 13.22 9.75 -2.06
N LEU A 73 12.63 8.77 -1.36
CA LEU A 73 11.81 7.73 -1.96
C LEU A 73 10.36 8.19 -1.98
N THR A 74 9.84 8.39 -3.20
CA THR A 74 8.44 8.75 -3.45
C THR A 74 7.79 7.67 -4.29
N GLY A 75 6.50 7.45 -4.07
CA GLY A 75 5.70 6.52 -4.88
C GLY A 75 4.24 6.52 -4.47
N SER A 76 3.52 5.50 -4.93
CA SER A 76 2.12 5.26 -4.57
C SER A 76 1.87 3.77 -4.47
N TYR A 77 1.08 3.38 -3.48
CA TYR A 77 0.56 2.01 -3.41
C TYR A 77 -0.64 1.78 -4.34
N GLY A 78 -1.07 2.79 -5.11
CA GLY A 78 -2.14 2.66 -6.09
C GLY A 78 -1.73 2.00 -7.41
N GLU A 79 -0.42 1.83 -7.64
CA GLU A 79 0.10 1.13 -8.82
C GLU A 79 0.05 -0.39 -8.63
N GLY A 80 -0.48 -1.11 -9.62
CA GLY A 80 -0.52 -2.58 -9.61
C GLY A 80 -1.69 -3.18 -10.38
N PHE A 81 -1.93 -4.47 -10.15
CA PHE A 81 -2.97 -5.24 -10.82
C PHE A 81 -4.28 -5.19 -10.05
N ARG A 82 -5.39 -5.06 -10.78
CA ARG A 82 -6.74 -5.14 -10.23
C ARG A 82 -7.59 -6.06 -11.09
N GLY A 83 -8.33 -6.95 -10.42
CA GLY A 83 -9.29 -7.83 -11.05
C GLY A 83 -10.61 -7.80 -10.28
N GLY A 84 -11.73 -7.94 -10.97
CA GLY A 84 -13.02 -7.80 -10.32
C GLY A 84 -14.21 -8.31 -11.10
N LEU A 85 -15.31 -8.44 -10.38
CA LEU A 85 -16.63 -8.76 -10.91
C LEU A 85 -17.58 -7.61 -10.64
N SER A 86 -18.32 -7.20 -11.66
CA SER A 86 -19.33 -6.15 -11.55
C SER A 86 -20.73 -6.71 -11.81
N PHE A 87 -21.69 -6.26 -11.01
CA PHE A 87 -23.10 -6.58 -11.16
C PHE A 87 -23.84 -5.30 -11.45
N GLY A 88 -24.46 -5.22 -12.63
CA GLY A 88 -25.09 -4.02 -13.12
C GLY A 88 -26.57 -4.19 -13.40
N TYR A 89 -27.33 -3.13 -13.12
CA TYR A 89 -28.74 -3.01 -13.45
C TYR A 89 -29.03 -1.71 -14.20
N ASN A 90 -29.53 -1.81 -15.42
CA ASN A 90 -29.95 -0.69 -16.24
C ASN A 90 -31.42 -0.36 -15.94
N PHE A 91 -31.68 0.85 -15.41
CA PHE A 91 -33.04 1.34 -15.25
C PHE A 91 -33.67 1.66 -16.62
N ASN A 92 -32.86 2.24 -17.50
CA ASN A 92 -33.18 2.51 -18.89
C ASN A 92 -31.90 2.41 -19.73
N LYS A 93 -31.98 2.73 -21.04
CA LYS A 93 -30.82 2.67 -21.94
C LYS A 93 -29.73 3.71 -21.65
N TYR A 94 -30.03 4.72 -20.83
CA TYR A 94 -29.14 5.83 -20.53
C TYR A 94 -28.49 5.73 -19.15
N VAL A 95 -29.19 5.15 -18.17
CA VAL A 95 -28.80 5.17 -16.76
C VAL A 95 -28.91 3.77 -16.17
N GLY A 96 -27.84 3.38 -15.47
CA GLY A 96 -27.79 2.16 -14.67
C GLY A 96 -27.02 2.36 -13.37
N ILE A 97 -27.10 1.34 -12.53
CA ILE A 97 -26.27 1.18 -11.34
C ILE A 97 -25.35 -0.01 -11.55
N GLU A 98 -24.16 0.05 -10.98
CA GLU A 98 -23.18 -1.04 -11.01
C GLU A 98 -22.48 -1.15 -9.66
N GLY A 99 -22.47 -2.35 -9.08
CA GLY A 99 -21.68 -2.69 -7.90
C GLY A 99 -20.54 -3.60 -8.29
N THR A 100 -19.30 -3.19 -8.00
CA THR A 100 -18.10 -3.95 -8.38
C THR A 100 -17.36 -4.44 -7.14
N PHE A 101 -17.02 -5.72 -7.11
CA PHE A 101 -16.07 -6.29 -6.15
C PHE A 101 -14.72 -6.42 -6.82
N ASN A 102 -13.68 -5.83 -6.21
CA ASN A 102 -12.33 -5.86 -6.74
C ASN A 102 -11.36 -6.50 -5.75
N TYR A 103 -10.41 -7.25 -6.30
CA TYR A 103 -9.16 -7.59 -5.65
C TYR A 103 -8.03 -6.76 -6.27
N PHE A 104 -7.24 -6.12 -5.41
CA PHE A 104 -6.12 -5.28 -5.79
C PHE A 104 -4.83 -5.78 -5.16
N GLN A 105 -3.77 -5.82 -5.97
CA GLN A 105 -2.42 -6.13 -5.56
C GLN A 105 -1.47 -5.08 -6.11
N SER A 106 -0.82 -4.34 -5.21
CA SER A 106 0.14 -3.31 -5.60
C SER A 106 1.48 -3.91 -6.02
N VAL A 107 2.26 -3.14 -6.78
CA VAL A 107 3.68 -3.43 -6.97
C VAL A 107 4.45 -3.29 -5.64
N LYS A 108 5.59 -3.97 -5.54
CA LYS A 108 6.51 -3.82 -4.41
C LYS A 108 7.29 -2.51 -4.55
N ASN A 109 7.12 -1.61 -3.60
CA ASN A 109 7.80 -0.32 -3.56
C ASN A 109 8.96 -0.33 -2.56
N LEU A 110 10.08 0.27 -2.92
CA LEU A 110 11.17 0.52 -1.97
C LEU A 110 10.76 1.66 -1.04
N MET A 111 10.65 1.38 0.25
CA MET A 111 10.26 2.37 1.27
C MET A 111 11.47 3.05 1.86
N THR A 112 12.50 2.28 2.21
CA THR A 112 13.74 2.78 2.83
C THR A 112 14.91 1.96 2.35
N ARG A 113 16.04 2.63 2.11
CA ARG A 113 17.34 1.98 1.97
C ARG A 113 18.41 2.83 2.66
N ASN A 114 19.18 2.25 3.56
CA ASN A 114 20.42 2.88 4.04
C ASN A 114 21.56 1.88 3.92
N LEU A 115 22.65 2.29 3.27
CA LEU A 115 23.91 1.57 3.20
C LEU A 115 24.99 2.37 3.92
N THR A 116 25.62 1.78 4.93
CA THR A 116 26.77 2.36 5.62
C THR A 116 28.05 1.61 5.26
N THR A 117 29.05 2.33 4.77
CA THR A 117 30.36 1.80 4.37
C THR A 117 31.49 2.39 5.21
N ILE A 118 32.64 1.72 5.31
CA ILE A 118 33.82 2.30 5.96
C ILE A 118 34.43 3.36 5.02
N GLN A 119 34.78 4.52 5.57
CA GLN A 119 35.40 5.60 4.81
C GLN A 119 36.67 5.12 4.09
N GLY A 120 36.76 5.39 2.79
CA GLY A 120 37.91 5.01 1.97
C GLY A 120 37.94 3.52 1.56
N THR A 121 36.91 2.74 1.88
CA THR A 121 36.75 1.36 1.41
C THR A 121 35.34 1.12 0.85
N SER A 122 35.14 -0.04 0.20
CA SER A 122 33.83 -0.53 -0.23
C SER A 122 33.18 -1.49 0.78
N THR A 123 33.75 -1.63 1.98
CA THR A 123 33.26 -2.58 2.98
C THR A 123 31.99 -2.05 3.64
N ALA A 124 30.88 -2.75 3.45
CA ALA A 124 29.61 -2.45 4.12
C ALA A 124 29.64 -2.91 5.59
N VAL A 125 29.24 -2.02 6.48
CA VAL A 125 29.15 -2.25 7.94
C VAL A 125 27.74 -2.04 8.49
N GLY A 126 26.83 -1.56 7.65
CA GLY A 126 25.41 -1.49 7.95
C GLY A 126 24.62 -1.48 6.65
N SER A 127 23.50 -2.17 6.62
CA SER A 127 22.52 -2.07 5.56
C SER A 127 21.12 -2.18 6.13
N ILE A 128 20.18 -1.44 5.57
CA ILE A 128 18.76 -1.68 5.77
C ILE A 128 18.07 -1.48 4.43
N GLU A 129 17.20 -2.40 4.07
CA GLU A 129 16.33 -2.30 2.91
C GLU A 129 14.91 -2.67 3.36
N SER A 130 13.92 -1.88 2.98
CA SER A 130 12.52 -2.15 3.29
C SER A 130 11.64 -1.99 2.06
N ARG A 131 10.82 -3.00 1.78
CA ARG A 131 9.91 -3.04 0.63
C ARG A 131 8.48 -3.25 1.07
N GLY A 132 7.59 -2.38 0.61
CA GLY A 132 6.17 -2.41 0.94
C GLY A 132 5.29 -2.78 -0.25
N HIS A 133 4.24 -3.57 -0.04
CA HIS A 133 3.16 -3.77 -1.01
C HIS A 133 1.81 -3.96 -0.33
N VAL A 134 0.72 -3.65 -1.05
CA VAL A 134 -0.65 -3.66 -0.53
C VAL A 134 -1.48 -4.70 -1.26
N ASN A 135 -2.20 -5.50 -0.48
CA ASN A 135 -3.30 -6.33 -0.98
C ASN A 135 -4.62 -5.78 -0.40
N ALA A 136 -5.65 -5.67 -1.22
CA ALA A 136 -6.93 -5.14 -0.78
C ALA A 136 -8.12 -5.75 -1.52
N ILE A 137 -9.25 -5.82 -0.83
CA ILE A 137 -10.57 -6.13 -1.38
C ILE A 137 -11.46 -4.93 -1.14
N ASP A 138 -12.12 -4.46 -2.19
CA ASP A 138 -13.05 -3.34 -2.11
C ASP A 138 -14.37 -3.63 -2.82
N PHE A 139 -15.40 -2.94 -2.35
CA PHE A 139 -16.70 -2.86 -3.01
C PHE A 139 -16.92 -1.43 -3.50
N ALA A 140 -17.32 -1.29 -4.76
CA ALA A 140 -17.39 -0.02 -5.43
C ALA A 140 -18.75 0.19 -6.10
N PRO A 141 -19.75 0.75 -5.38
CA PRO A 141 -21.04 1.09 -5.96
C PRO A 141 -20.92 2.35 -6.84
N SER A 142 -21.56 2.33 -7.99
CA SER A 142 -21.45 3.38 -9.00
C SER A 142 -22.70 3.56 -9.84
N LEU A 143 -22.85 4.78 -10.38
CA LEU A 143 -23.82 5.12 -11.40
C LEU A 143 -23.14 5.08 -12.77
N VAL A 144 -23.83 4.50 -13.74
CA VAL A 144 -23.38 4.37 -15.12
C VAL A 144 -24.28 5.20 -16.02
N PHE A 145 -23.69 6.05 -16.84
CA PHE A 145 -24.39 6.84 -17.85
C PHE A 145 -23.86 6.50 -19.24
N SER A 146 -24.76 6.25 -20.19
CA SER A 146 -24.40 5.96 -21.58
C SER A 146 -25.40 6.60 -22.55
N PRO A 147 -25.02 6.90 -23.80
CA PRO A 147 -25.96 7.37 -24.83
C PRO A 147 -26.88 6.26 -25.35
N GLY A 148 -26.59 4.99 -25.04
CA GLY A 148 -27.43 3.84 -25.40
C GLY A 148 -27.25 3.37 -26.85
N TYR A 149 -26.05 3.51 -27.42
CA TYR A 149 -25.74 2.99 -28.76
C TYR A 149 -25.65 1.45 -28.76
N GLU A 150 -25.97 0.82 -29.89
CA GLU A 150 -26.10 -0.64 -29.96
C GLU A 150 -24.76 -1.38 -30.11
N LYS A 151 -23.90 -0.95 -31.04
CA LYS A 151 -22.64 -1.64 -31.36
C LYS A 151 -21.45 -1.13 -30.56
N TRP A 152 -21.24 0.19 -30.57
CA TRP A 152 -20.20 0.89 -29.80
C TRP A 152 -20.89 1.83 -28.83
N ASN A 153 -20.91 1.50 -27.54
CA ASN A 153 -21.56 2.31 -26.52
C ASN A 153 -20.53 2.87 -25.55
N PRO A 154 -20.11 4.14 -25.71
CA PRO A 154 -19.29 4.81 -24.71
C PRO A 154 -20.12 5.02 -23.44
N TYR A 155 -19.48 5.05 -22.29
CA TYR A 155 -20.14 5.29 -21.02
C TYR A 155 -19.21 5.97 -20.04
N VAL A 156 -19.81 6.61 -19.06
CA VAL A 156 -19.11 7.18 -17.91
C VAL A 156 -19.66 6.55 -16.64
N ARG A 157 -18.79 6.32 -15.68
CA ARG A 157 -19.13 5.68 -14.41
C ARG A 157 -18.56 6.48 -13.26
N PHE A 158 -19.36 6.80 -12.27
CA PHE A 158 -18.91 7.53 -11.08
C PHE A 158 -19.44 6.85 -9.83
N GLY A 159 -18.63 6.78 -8.78
CA GLY A 159 -19.04 6.08 -7.58
C GLY A 159 -18.12 6.26 -6.40
N PHE A 160 -18.42 5.48 -5.39
CA PHE A 160 -17.66 5.41 -4.15
C PHE A 160 -16.85 4.11 -4.13
N VAL A 161 -15.82 4.09 -3.32
CA VAL A 161 -15.03 2.90 -3.02
C VAL A 161 -15.11 2.67 -1.52
N VAL A 162 -15.55 1.48 -1.15
CA VAL A 162 -15.61 1.02 0.23
C VAL A 162 -14.62 -0.12 0.40
N PRO A 163 -13.46 0.11 1.04
CA PRO A 163 -12.52 -0.96 1.34
C PRO A 163 -13.17 -1.93 2.34
N LEU A 164 -13.22 -3.22 1.97
CA LEU A 164 -13.76 -4.28 2.83
C LEU A 164 -12.64 -4.96 3.62
N TRP A 165 -11.47 -5.09 3.00
CA TRP A 165 -10.29 -5.67 3.61
C TRP A 165 -9.02 -5.10 2.96
N GLY A 166 -7.94 -5.02 3.72
CA GLY A 166 -6.63 -4.74 3.16
C GLY A 166 -5.52 -4.94 4.16
N ARG A 167 -4.31 -5.14 3.66
CA ARG A 167 -3.07 -5.23 4.42
C ARG A 167 -1.94 -4.56 3.64
N LEU A 168 -1.13 -3.76 4.32
CA LEU A 168 0.18 -3.35 3.83
C LEU A 168 1.21 -4.31 4.41
N HIS A 169 1.90 -5.03 3.55
CA HIS A 169 3.00 -5.92 3.92
C HIS A 169 4.32 -5.17 3.74
N ILE A 170 5.15 -5.18 4.77
CA ILE A 170 6.48 -4.57 4.76
C ILE A 170 7.49 -5.69 5.04
N GLU A 171 8.41 -5.88 4.11
CA GLU A 171 9.55 -6.79 4.24
C GLU A 171 10.78 -5.93 4.52
N THR A 172 11.48 -6.18 5.63
CA THR A 172 12.70 -5.46 6.02
C THR A 172 13.86 -6.43 6.20
N ASP A 173 14.94 -6.16 5.48
CA ASP A 173 16.23 -6.80 5.64
C ASP A 173 17.22 -5.79 6.22
N ALA A 174 17.85 -6.14 7.34
CA ALA A 174 18.87 -5.30 7.95
C ALA A 174 20.13 -6.10 8.29
N SER A 175 21.28 -5.45 8.16
CA SER A 175 22.55 -5.96 8.67
C SER A 175 23.29 -4.84 9.37
N LYS A 176 24.01 -5.17 10.45
CA LYS A 176 24.84 -4.22 11.18
C LYS A 176 26.04 -4.93 11.77
N THR A 177 27.20 -4.31 11.62
CA THR A 177 28.42 -4.67 12.32
C THR A 177 28.64 -3.68 13.45
N SER A 178 28.86 -4.19 14.66
CA SER A 178 29.06 -3.37 15.86
C SER A 178 30.24 -3.89 16.67
N ALA A 179 30.89 -2.99 17.42
CA ALA A 179 31.94 -3.38 18.36
C ALA A 179 31.34 -4.13 19.55
N VAL A 180 32.05 -5.14 20.06
CA VAL A 180 31.64 -5.86 21.27
C VAL A 180 32.25 -5.17 22.50
N PRO A 181 31.43 -4.67 23.46
CA PRO A 181 31.95 -4.01 24.65
C PRO A 181 32.94 -4.89 25.43
N GLY A 182 34.08 -4.32 25.81
CA GLY A 182 35.11 -5.03 26.57
C GLY A 182 35.96 -6.01 25.76
N GLN A 183 35.80 -6.07 24.43
CA GLN A 183 36.63 -6.89 23.54
C GLN A 183 37.53 -6.03 22.65
N PRO A 184 38.65 -6.58 22.12
CA PRO A 184 39.48 -5.89 21.14
C PRO A 184 38.70 -5.49 19.88
N ALA A 185 39.15 -4.46 19.16
CA ALA A 185 38.52 -3.99 17.92
C ALA A 185 38.47 -5.05 16.79
N THR A 186 39.26 -6.12 16.91
CA THR A 186 39.22 -7.26 16.00
C THR A 186 38.05 -8.20 16.28
N VAL A 187 37.30 -8.02 17.37
CA VAL A 187 36.11 -8.80 17.70
C VAL A 187 34.88 -7.93 17.48
N VAL A 188 34.03 -8.33 16.54
CA VAL A 188 32.83 -7.59 16.14
C VAL A 188 31.60 -8.48 16.22
N ALA A 189 30.45 -7.88 16.50
CA ALA A 189 29.14 -8.51 16.38
C ALA A 189 28.52 -8.12 15.05
N GLN A 190 28.27 -9.12 14.20
CA GLN A 190 27.52 -8.98 12.96
C GLN A 190 26.10 -9.50 13.19
N THR A 191 25.13 -8.59 13.15
CA THR A 191 23.72 -8.89 13.29
C THR A 191 23.02 -8.79 11.94
N THR A 192 22.28 -9.81 11.57
CA THR A 192 21.40 -9.81 10.39
C THR A 192 19.97 -10.04 10.83
N ILE A 193 19.04 -9.26 10.31
CA ILE A 193 17.61 -9.30 10.66
C ILE A 193 16.80 -9.42 9.36
N HIS A 194 15.93 -10.41 9.31
CA HIS A 194 14.84 -10.50 8.35
C HIS A 194 13.51 -10.36 9.11
N ARG A 195 12.67 -9.40 8.69
CA ARG A 195 11.39 -9.12 9.36
C ARG A 195 10.29 -8.90 8.33
N LYS A 196 9.11 -9.49 8.60
CA LYS A 196 7.87 -9.14 7.90
C LYS A 196 6.85 -8.54 8.85
N GLU A 197 6.26 -7.44 8.41
CA GLU A 197 5.26 -6.70 9.16
C GLU A 197 3.98 -6.57 8.33
N GLU A 198 2.83 -6.71 8.99
CA GLU A 198 1.51 -6.43 8.42
C GLU A 198 0.89 -5.23 9.11
N VAL A 199 0.60 -4.18 8.35
CA VAL A 199 -0.14 -3.01 8.81
C VAL A 199 -1.61 -3.17 8.46
N LYS A 200 -2.45 -3.16 9.48
CA LYS A 200 -3.91 -3.19 9.37
C LYS A 200 -4.40 -1.76 9.10
N PRO A 201 -5.22 -1.56 8.06
CA PRO A 201 -5.74 -0.24 7.71
C PRO A 201 -6.94 0.11 8.59
N SER A 202 -7.08 1.40 8.88
CA SER A 202 -8.35 2.02 9.25
C SER A 202 -8.96 2.60 7.95
N PRO A 203 -9.83 1.84 7.26
CA PRO A 203 -10.30 2.22 5.93
C PRO A 203 -11.15 3.50 5.97
N THR A 204 -11.10 4.25 4.88
CA THR A 204 -12.00 5.38 4.65
C THR A 204 -12.70 5.22 3.30
N ILE A 205 -13.74 6.01 3.07
CA ILE A 205 -14.48 6.00 1.80
C ILE A 205 -13.65 6.74 0.75
N GLY A 206 -13.40 6.09 -0.37
CA GLY A 206 -12.79 6.68 -1.54
C GLY A 206 -13.79 7.01 -2.63
N PHE A 207 -13.28 7.59 -3.71
CA PHE A 207 -14.06 7.94 -4.89
C PHE A 207 -13.45 7.33 -6.14
N GLN A 208 -14.30 7.07 -7.12
CA GLN A 208 -13.89 6.57 -8.43
C GLN A 208 -14.66 7.25 -9.56
N GLY A 209 -13.99 7.38 -10.69
CA GLY A 209 -14.57 7.84 -11.94
C GLY A 209 -13.95 7.05 -13.09
N ALA A 210 -14.75 6.63 -14.06
CA ALA A 210 -14.28 5.86 -15.20
C ALA A 210 -14.95 6.31 -16.50
N LEU A 211 -14.19 6.19 -17.58
CA LEU A 211 -14.62 6.42 -18.95
C LEU A 211 -14.38 5.12 -19.72
N GLY A 212 -15.42 4.56 -20.31
CA GLY A 212 -15.29 3.29 -21.01
C GLY A 212 -16.08 3.24 -22.30
N VAL A 213 -15.85 2.18 -23.06
CA VAL A 213 -16.61 1.83 -24.25
C VAL A 213 -16.90 0.34 -24.25
N THR A 214 -18.14 -0.03 -24.55
CA THR A 214 -18.52 -1.42 -24.77
C THR A 214 -18.74 -1.69 -26.26
N TYR A 215 -18.23 -2.80 -26.75
CA TYR A 215 -18.40 -3.31 -28.10
C TYR A 215 -19.21 -4.60 -28.09
N ALA A 216 -20.39 -4.60 -28.72
CA ALA A 216 -21.23 -5.79 -28.81
C ALA A 216 -20.66 -6.79 -29.82
N VAL A 217 -20.19 -7.94 -29.32
CA VAL A 217 -19.63 -9.03 -30.14
C VAL A 217 -20.70 -10.05 -30.51
N ALA A 218 -21.63 -10.29 -29.60
CA ALA A 218 -22.79 -11.16 -29.81
C ALA A 218 -24.04 -10.58 -29.11
N LYS A 219 -25.19 -11.25 -29.28
CA LYS A 219 -26.47 -10.80 -28.69
C LYS A 219 -26.43 -10.62 -27.16
N ARG A 220 -25.59 -11.39 -26.46
CA ARG A 220 -25.46 -11.38 -25.00
C ARG A 220 -24.05 -11.13 -24.49
N LEU A 221 -23.08 -10.89 -25.39
CA LEU A 221 -21.67 -10.77 -25.03
C LEU A 221 -21.09 -9.50 -25.63
N ASP A 222 -20.51 -8.67 -24.76
CA ASP A 222 -19.79 -7.48 -25.15
C ASP A 222 -18.37 -7.53 -24.58
N ILE A 223 -17.43 -6.91 -25.28
CA ILE A 223 -16.10 -6.61 -24.76
C ILE A 223 -16.10 -5.15 -24.34
N PHE A 224 -15.40 -4.80 -23.27
CA PHE A 224 -15.26 -3.40 -22.88
C PHE A 224 -13.82 -3.03 -22.58
N LEU A 225 -13.50 -1.78 -22.88
CA LEU A 225 -12.29 -1.10 -22.44
C LEU A 225 -12.71 0.06 -21.56
N GLU A 226 -12.08 0.22 -20.41
CA GLU A 226 -12.39 1.28 -19.45
C GLU A 226 -11.11 1.87 -18.88
N THR A 227 -11.02 3.20 -18.87
CA THR A 227 -10.01 3.93 -18.12
C THR A 227 -10.64 4.42 -16.83
N GLU A 228 -10.04 4.10 -15.69
CA GLU A 228 -10.59 4.34 -14.37
C GLU A 228 -9.61 5.10 -13.48
N TYR A 229 -10.06 6.21 -12.92
CA TYR A 229 -9.38 6.92 -11.84
C TYR A 229 -9.99 6.55 -10.49
N ARG A 230 -9.14 6.22 -9.52
CA ARG A 230 -9.55 5.93 -8.14
C ARG A 230 -8.68 6.71 -7.15
N ASN A 231 -9.28 7.12 -6.05
CA ASN A 231 -8.57 7.69 -4.92
C ASN A 231 -9.17 7.19 -3.60
N VAL A 232 -8.35 6.52 -2.79
CA VAL A 232 -8.74 6.02 -1.47
C VAL A 232 -7.65 6.39 -0.45
N PRO A 233 -7.89 7.36 0.44
CA PRO A 233 -6.99 7.59 1.56
C PRO A 233 -7.16 6.48 2.60
N VAL A 234 -6.06 5.97 3.12
CA VAL A 234 -6.07 4.91 4.14
C VAL A 234 -5.15 5.33 5.29
N LYS A 235 -5.66 5.17 6.51
CA LYS A 235 -4.90 5.45 7.74
C LYS A 235 -4.35 4.15 8.29
N SER A 236 -3.20 4.19 8.96
CA SER A 236 -2.74 3.06 9.75
C SER A 236 -3.59 2.92 11.03
N ASP A 237 -3.90 1.67 11.40
CA ASP A 237 -4.66 1.34 12.62
C ASP A 237 -3.78 0.57 13.61
N SER A 238 -3.28 -0.58 13.18
CA SER A 238 -2.31 -1.37 13.94
C SER A 238 -1.27 -2.01 13.04
N LYS A 239 -0.19 -2.50 13.62
CA LYS A 239 0.87 -3.26 12.94
C LYS A 239 1.21 -4.50 13.75
N GLU A 240 1.54 -5.57 13.05
CA GLU A 240 1.93 -6.85 13.63
C GLU A 240 3.16 -7.39 12.90
N VAL A 241 4.19 -7.79 13.64
CA VAL A 241 5.33 -8.54 13.12
C VAL A 241 4.90 -9.99 12.98
N THR A 242 4.90 -10.51 11.75
CA THR A 242 4.44 -11.87 11.45
C THR A 242 5.59 -12.84 11.21
N GLU A 243 6.76 -12.33 10.83
CA GLU A 243 7.99 -13.10 10.73
C GLU A 243 9.15 -12.27 11.29
N TYR A 244 10.03 -12.93 12.05
CA TYR A 244 11.25 -12.34 12.59
C TYR A 244 12.33 -13.42 12.69
N ASP A 245 13.47 -13.17 12.04
CA ASP A 245 14.67 -13.97 12.14
C ASP A 245 15.87 -13.04 12.33
N GLU A 246 16.44 -13.07 13.53
CA GLU A 246 17.64 -12.33 13.87
C GLU A 246 18.76 -13.31 14.20
N VAL A 247 19.90 -13.14 13.54
CA VAL A 247 21.13 -13.87 13.81
C VAL A 247 22.24 -12.88 14.13
N THR A 248 22.82 -13.02 15.32
CA THR A 248 24.00 -12.24 15.74
C THR A 248 25.20 -13.16 15.90
N ASN A 249 26.22 -12.97 15.05
CA ASN A 249 27.49 -13.68 15.13
C ASN A 249 28.56 -12.75 15.71
N VAL A 250 29.16 -13.16 16.82
CA VAL A 250 30.39 -12.54 17.32
C VAL A 250 31.55 -13.23 16.65
N LEU A 251 32.37 -12.47 15.93
CA LEU A 251 33.46 -13.00 15.10
C LEU A 251 34.76 -12.25 15.34
N ASN A 252 35.87 -12.97 15.20
CA ASN A 252 37.20 -12.39 15.14
C ASN A 252 37.55 -12.10 13.68
N THR A 253 37.67 -10.82 13.33
CA THR A 253 37.94 -10.34 11.96
C THR A 253 39.34 -10.66 11.48
N THR A 254 40.26 -11.06 12.36
CA THR A 254 41.65 -11.40 11.99
C THR A 254 41.76 -12.80 11.38
N ASN A 255 40.95 -13.76 11.85
CA ASN A 255 41.00 -15.16 11.40
C ASN A 255 39.65 -15.69 10.88
N GLY A 256 38.58 -14.87 10.94
CA GLY A 256 37.24 -15.23 10.50
C GLY A 256 36.50 -16.20 11.45
N GLN A 257 37.05 -16.48 12.63
CA GLN A 257 36.45 -17.43 13.56
C GLN A 257 35.20 -16.86 14.22
N VAL A 258 34.08 -17.60 14.16
CA VAL A 258 32.88 -17.31 14.93
C VAL A 258 33.09 -17.75 16.37
N ILE A 259 33.03 -16.81 17.30
CA ILE A 259 33.20 -17.02 18.74
C ILE A 259 31.88 -17.43 19.38
N SER A 260 30.78 -16.79 18.99
CA SER A 260 29.44 -17.13 19.48
C SER A 260 28.37 -16.73 18.48
N THR A 261 27.27 -17.47 18.47
CA THR A 261 26.07 -17.14 17.69
C THR A 261 24.87 -17.04 18.63
N GLN A 262 24.11 -15.97 18.49
CA GLN A 262 22.82 -15.78 19.15
C GLN A 262 21.74 -15.70 18.08
N ARG A 263 20.55 -16.22 18.39
CA ARG A 263 19.39 -16.15 17.51
C ARG A 263 18.17 -15.68 18.29
N ARG A 264 17.33 -14.88 17.64
CA ARG A 264 15.99 -14.51 18.11
C ARG A 264 15.00 -14.77 16.98
N GLY A 265 13.96 -15.52 17.28
CA GLY A 265 12.81 -15.71 16.42
C GLY A 265 11.62 -14.88 16.88
N LEU A 266 10.52 -15.01 16.14
CA LEU A 266 9.25 -14.34 16.44
C LEU A 266 8.75 -14.55 17.88
N ASN A 267 8.95 -15.75 18.43
CA ASN A 267 8.49 -16.10 19.79
C ASN A 267 9.35 -15.48 20.90
N ASP A 268 10.54 -14.98 20.57
CA ASP A 268 11.43 -14.29 21.51
C ASP A 268 11.13 -12.77 21.57
N LEU A 269 10.25 -12.28 20.70
CA LEU A 269 9.80 -10.89 20.72
C LEU A 269 8.79 -10.68 21.87
N SER A 270 8.98 -9.58 22.58
CA SER A 270 7.95 -9.07 23.49
C SER A 270 6.67 -8.67 22.73
N THR A 271 5.54 -8.56 23.42
CA THR A 271 4.29 -8.08 22.80
C THR A 271 4.48 -6.68 22.23
N ALA A 272 5.25 -5.81 22.91
CA ALA A 272 5.54 -4.46 22.42
C ALA A 272 6.38 -4.42 21.13
N GLU A 273 7.29 -5.39 20.95
CA GLU A 273 8.07 -5.54 19.71
C GLU A 273 7.25 -6.14 18.57
N ARG A 274 6.32 -7.04 18.88
CA ARG A 274 5.49 -7.74 17.89
C ARG A 274 4.29 -6.90 17.44
N GLU A 275 3.67 -6.16 18.34
CA GLU A 275 2.40 -5.48 18.11
C GLU A 275 2.56 -3.97 18.33
N THR A 276 2.03 -3.18 17.40
CA THR A 276 1.99 -1.72 17.51
C THR A 276 0.59 -1.22 17.25
N GLU A 277 0.10 -0.32 18.10
CA GLU A 277 -1.11 0.46 17.91
C GLU A 277 -0.76 1.87 17.45
N TYR A 278 -1.37 2.31 16.34
CA TYR A 278 -1.14 3.65 15.85
C TYR A 278 -2.10 4.65 16.51
N VAL A 279 -1.54 5.72 17.08
CA VAL A 279 -2.25 6.78 17.79
C VAL A 279 -2.03 8.13 17.12
N THR A 280 -2.94 9.07 17.33
CA THR A 280 -2.79 10.45 16.81
C THR A 280 -1.86 11.31 17.66
N THR A 281 -1.59 10.90 18.90
CA THR A 281 -0.78 11.67 19.85
C THR A 281 0.01 10.69 20.71
N LEU A 282 1.33 10.90 20.78
CA LEU A 282 2.20 10.24 21.74
C LEU A 282 2.38 11.16 22.94
N ASP A 283 2.09 10.65 24.12
CA ASP A 283 2.19 11.36 25.39
C ASP A 283 3.03 10.58 26.41
N GLN A 284 3.07 11.04 27.65
CA GLN A 284 3.83 10.39 28.73
C GLN A 284 3.32 8.99 29.06
N ASN A 285 2.04 8.68 28.77
CA ASN A 285 1.42 7.37 29.03
C ASN A 285 1.61 6.38 27.87
N SER A 286 2.00 6.88 26.70
CA SER A 286 2.20 6.05 25.50
C SER A 286 3.35 5.06 25.67
N ASN A 287 3.17 3.83 25.23
CA ASN A 287 4.14 2.74 25.31
C ASN A 287 5.19 2.84 24.20
N THR A 288 6.12 3.78 24.36
CA THR A 288 7.21 4.03 23.42
C THR A 288 8.51 3.34 23.89
N PRO A 289 9.49 3.13 22.99
CA PRO A 289 10.81 2.63 23.38
C PRO A 289 11.45 3.49 24.48
N VAL A 290 12.08 2.84 25.47
CA VAL A 290 12.82 3.50 26.57
C VAL A 290 14.33 3.22 26.51
N GLY A 291 14.75 2.25 25.70
CA GLY A 291 16.16 1.91 25.52
C GLY A 291 16.33 0.56 24.82
N THR A 292 17.56 0.07 24.80
CA THR A 292 17.89 -1.25 24.23
C THR A 292 18.76 -2.05 25.19
N THR A 293 18.68 -3.37 25.11
CA THR A 293 19.58 -4.31 25.80
C THR A 293 20.03 -5.35 24.80
N GLY A 294 21.28 -5.22 24.33
CA GLY A 294 21.72 -5.94 23.14
C GLY A 294 20.89 -5.50 21.93
N SER A 295 20.26 -6.47 21.26
CA SER A 295 19.35 -6.26 20.12
C SER A 295 17.87 -6.13 20.53
N LYS A 296 17.53 -6.36 21.80
CA LYS A 296 16.16 -6.20 22.30
C LYS A 296 15.85 -4.72 22.52
N THR A 297 14.69 -4.27 22.04
CA THR A 297 14.16 -2.95 22.38
C THR A 297 13.30 -3.07 23.63
N ASN A 298 13.57 -2.24 24.63
CA ASN A 298 12.81 -2.20 25.88
C ASN A 298 11.74 -1.12 25.78
N TYR A 299 10.54 -1.44 26.27
CA TYR A 299 9.39 -0.53 26.31
C TYR A 299 8.99 -0.24 27.75
N LYS A 300 8.13 0.76 27.95
CA LYS A 300 7.55 1.05 29.28
C LYS A 300 6.75 -0.16 29.80
N ASN A 301 6.11 -0.89 28.89
CA ASN A 301 5.44 -2.16 29.17
C ASN A 301 5.65 -3.14 28.00
N ASP A 302 6.56 -4.10 28.17
CA ASP A 302 6.86 -5.13 27.17
C ASP A 302 5.68 -6.09 26.88
N ASN A 303 4.70 -6.18 27.78
CA ASN A 303 3.55 -7.09 27.67
C ASN A 303 2.32 -6.46 26.98
N ALA A 304 2.42 -5.20 26.54
CA ALA A 304 1.37 -4.50 25.81
C ALA A 304 1.88 -4.03 24.44
N PRO A 305 1.00 -3.79 23.45
CA PRO A 305 1.39 -3.22 22.17
C PRO A 305 2.17 -1.90 22.35
N SER A 306 3.14 -1.66 21.49
CA SER A 306 3.82 -0.37 21.41
C SER A 306 2.91 0.70 20.79
N ASN A 307 3.18 1.97 21.06
CA ASN A 307 2.46 3.07 20.42
C ASN A 307 3.36 3.81 19.43
N ASP A 308 2.80 4.10 18.25
CA ASP A 308 3.45 4.89 17.20
C ASP A 308 2.45 5.84 16.54
N LEU A 309 2.93 6.84 15.80
CA LEU A 309 2.06 7.85 15.17
C LEU A 309 1.35 7.31 13.92
N LYS A 310 0.07 7.64 13.79
CA LYS A 310 -0.72 7.32 12.59
C LYS A 310 -0.08 7.91 11.34
N SER A 311 0.05 7.06 10.32
CA SER A 311 0.48 7.46 8.99
C SER A 311 -0.66 7.31 7.99
N TYR A 312 -0.51 8.02 6.86
CA TYR A 312 -1.51 8.09 5.81
C TYR A 312 -0.87 7.67 4.50
N ILE A 313 -1.55 6.78 3.79
CA ILE A 313 -1.20 6.43 2.42
C ILE A 313 -2.39 6.70 1.51
N ASN A 314 -2.10 7.15 0.29
CA ASN A 314 -3.13 7.23 -0.74
C ASN A 314 -2.99 6.02 -1.67
N ILE A 315 -4.06 5.25 -1.79
CA ILE A 315 -4.19 4.18 -2.78
C ILE A 315 -4.96 4.78 -3.95
N GLY A 316 -4.24 5.57 -4.74
CA GLY A 316 -4.78 6.32 -5.87
C GLY A 316 -4.02 6.01 -7.16
N GLY A 317 -4.75 5.84 -8.24
CA GLY A 317 -4.18 5.42 -9.52
C GLY A 317 -5.12 5.64 -10.68
N LEU A 318 -4.54 5.69 -11.88
CA LEU A 318 -5.25 5.66 -13.15
C LEU A 318 -5.02 4.30 -13.80
N GLY A 319 -6.09 3.55 -14.01
CA GLY A 319 -6.03 2.20 -14.57
C GLY A 319 -6.65 2.09 -15.93
N ALA A 320 -6.16 1.11 -16.69
CA ALA A 320 -6.79 0.61 -17.90
C ALA A 320 -7.30 -0.81 -17.63
N ASN A 321 -8.61 -0.98 -17.75
CA ASN A 321 -9.34 -2.22 -17.52
C ASN A 321 -9.86 -2.75 -18.85
N LEU A 322 -9.67 -4.05 -19.09
CA LEU A 322 -10.24 -4.79 -20.21
C LEU A 322 -11.08 -5.93 -19.65
N GLY A 323 -12.22 -6.21 -20.28
CA GLY A 323 -13.05 -7.30 -19.81
C GLY A 323 -14.20 -7.65 -20.73
N VAL A 324 -15.02 -8.55 -20.21
CA VAL A 324 -16.24 -9.03 -20.87
C VAL A 324 -17.46 -8.63 -20.08
N ARG A 325 -18.55 -8.30 -20.77
CA ARG A 325 -19.87 -8.04 -20.22
C ARG A 325 -20.86 -9.06 -20.77
N PHE A 326 -21.53 -9.77 -19.88
CA PHE A 326 -22.62 -10.67 -20.23
C PHE A 326 -23.97 -10.05 -19.88
N ARG A 327 -24.89 -10.04 -20.85
CA ARG A 327 -26.22 -9.43 -20.76
C ARG A 327 -27.29 -10.53 -20.62
N PHE A 328 -28.17 -10.39 -19.64
CA PHE A 328 -29.29 -11.30 -19.37
C PHE A 328 -30.60 -10.79 -19.96
#